data_AF-A0AA43FS32-F1
#
_entry.id   AF-A0AA43FS32-F1
#
_cell.length_a   1.000
_cell.length_b   1.000
_cell.length_c   1.000
_cell.angle_alpha   90.00
_cell.angle_beta   90.00
_cell.angle_gamma   90.00
#
_symmetry.space_group_name_H-M   'P 1'
#
loop_
_entity.id
_entity.type
_entity.pdbx_description
1 polymer ?
#
loop_
_entity_poly.entity_id
_entity_poly.type
_entity_poly.pdbx_seq_one_letter_code
_entity_poly.pdbx_strand_id
1 'polypeptide(L)'
;METRTAYCSACDRPVNVVVRKEARSWPSPEQADPEAIVCLEYGETCTGALCPLFALPTEQMEKNLDEYHRAAAEGRTEEDEH
;
A
#
# COMPACT_ATOMS: atom_id res chain seq x y z
N MET A 1 0.98 4.87 -9.92
CA MET A 1 1.47 4.21 -8.69
C MET A 1 2.58 3.23 -9.05
N GLU A 2 3.35 2.71 -8.09
CA GLU A 2 4.35 1.66 -8.33
C GLU A 2 4.20 0.55 -7.29
N THR A 3 4.16 -0.70 -7.74
CA THR A 3 4.15 -1.87 -6.85
C THR A 3 5.58 -2.30 -6.55
N ARG A 4 5.86 -2.56 -5.28
CA ARG A 4 7.15 -3.09 -4.79
C ARG A 4 6.91 -4.19 -3.77
N THR A 5 7.92 -5.04 -3.59
CA THR A 5 7.92 -6.03 -2.52
C THR A 5 8.53 -5.42 -1.26
N ALA A 6 7.86 -5.57 -0.12
CA ALA A 6 8.35 -5.22 1.20
C ALA A 6 8.29 -6.46 2.12
N TYR A 7 9.14 -6.52 3.14
CA TYR A 7 9.05 -7.58 4.15
C TYR A 7 8.05 -7.17 5.24
N CYS A 8 7.05 -8.01 5.49
CA CYS A 8 6.11 -7.83 6.60
C CYS A 8 6.56 -8.71 7.78
N SER A 9 7.01 -8.09 8.88
CA SER A 9 7.35 -8.84 10.10
C SER A 9 6.12 -9.39 10.84
N ALA A 10 4.92 -8.85 10.62
CA ALA A 10 3.69 -9.37 11.24
C ALA A 10 3.26 -10.71 10.62
N CYS A 11 3.46 -10.86 9.30
CA CYS A 11 3.12 -12.06 8.55
C CYS A 11 4.36 -12.95 8.29
N ASP A 12 5.55 -12.49 8.70
CA ASP A 12 6.87 -13.11 8.50
C ASP A 12 7.14 -13.53 7.05
N ARG A 13 6.80 -12.66 6.09
CA ARG A 13 6.91 -12.94 4.65
C ARG A 13 7.04 -11.68 3.81
N PRO A 14 7.55 -11.79 2.56
CA PRO A 14 7.41 -10.74 1.57
C PRO A 14 5.93 -10.48 1.23
N VAL A 15 5.56 -9.20 1.14
CA VAL A 15 4.22 -8.70 0.78
C VAL A 15 4.32 -7.67 -0.33
N ASN A 16 3.25 -7.52 -1.10
CA ASN A 16 3.17 -6.49 -2.14
C ASN A 16 2.62 -5.19 -1.54
N VAL A 17 3.35 -4.11 -1.78
CA VAL A 17 2.93 -2.76 -1.39
C VAL A 17 2.90 -1.86 -2.62
N VAL A 18 1.94 -0.95 -2.64
CA VAL A 18 1.86 0.12 -3.64
C VAL A 18 2.34 1.40 -3.00
N VAL A 19 3.28 2.07 -3.66
CA VAL A 19 3.80 3.37 -3.23
C VAL A 19 3.31 4.43 -4.21
N ARG A 20 2.71 5.50 -3.69
CA ARG A 20 2.29 6.65 -4.50
C ARG A 20 3.52 7.40 -5.03
N LYS A 21 3.42 8.02 -6.22
CA LYS A 21 4.59 8.62 -6.90
C LYS A 21 5.16 9.80 -6.10
N GLU A 22 4.31 10.49 -5.35
CA GLU A 22 4.63 11.63 -4.49
C GLU A 22 5.53 11.21 -3.32
N ALA A 23 5.47 9.93 -2.93
CA ALA A 23 6.33 9.35 -1.91
C ALA A 23 7.68 8.81 -2.43
N ARG A 24 8.04 9.09 -3.69
CA ARG A 24 9.35 8.66 -4.22
C ARG A 24 10.54 9.43 -3.65
N SER A 25 10.32 10.60 -3.04
CA SER A 25 11.40 11.43 -2.48
C SER A 25 11.76 11.13 -1.02
N TRP A 26 11.16 10.11 -0.39
CA TRP A 26 11.44 9.84 1.02
C TRP A 26 12.79 9.11 1.19
N PRO A 27 13.73 9.66 1.99
CA PRO A 27 15.07 9.08 2.15
C PRO A 27 15.07 7.71 2.84
N SER A 28 14.02 7.40 3.59
CA SER A 28 13.87 6.16 4.33
C SER A 28 12.40 5.78 4.50
N PRO A 29 12.08 4.50 4.70
CA PRO A 29 10.73 4.04 4.99
C PRO A 29 10.11 4.73 6.21
N GLU A 30 10.90 4.99 7.25
CA GLU A 30 10.47 5.66 8.50
C GLU A 30 10.02 7.11 8.32
N GLN A 31 10.43 7.73 7.21
CA GLN A 31 10.04 9.08 6.86
C GLN A 31 8.88 9.08 5.87
N ALA A 32 8.56 7.94 5.24
CA ALA A 32 7.51 7.89 4.23
C ALA A 32 6.16 8.29 4.83
N ASP A 33 5.45 9.16 4.11
CA ASP A 33 4.07 9.49 4.43
C ASP A 33 3.24 8.19 4.49
N PRO A 34 2.67 7.86 5.66
CA PRO A 34 1.89 6.65 5.82
C PRO A 34 0.66 6.57 4.90
N GLU A 35 0.10 7.71 4.46
CA GLU A 35 -1.01 7.76 3.49
C GLU A 35 -0.56 7.40 2.07
N ALA A 36 0.74 7.43 1.81
CA ALA A 36 1.31 7.15 0.50
C ALA A 36 1.68 5.68 0.27
N ILE A 37 1.42 4.80 1.24
CA ILE A 37 1.69 3.36 1.15
C ILE A 37 0.38 2.58 1.26
N VAL A 38 0.17 1.64 0.35
CA VAL A 38 -0.96 0.69 0.37
C VAL A 38 -0.41 -0.71 0.51
N CYS A 39 -0.89 -1.48 1.49
CA CYS A 39 -0.57 -2.91 1.62
C CYS A 39 -1.65 -3.73 0.92
N LEU A 40 -1.30 -4.48 -0.13
CA LEU A 40 -2.26 -5.27 -0.90
C LEU A 40 -2.69 -6.55 -0.19
N GLU A 41 -1.97 -6.95 0.86
CA GLU A 41 -2.28 -8.14 1.67
C GLU A 41 -3.20 -7.82 2.86
N TYR A 42 -3.50 -6.54 3.09
CA TYR A 42 -4.41 -6.11 4.13
C TYR A 42 -5.84 -6.59 3.81
N GLY A 43 -6.53 -7.17 4.79
CA GLY A 43 -7.87 -7.73 4.63
C GLY A 43 -7.90 -9.16 4.06
N GLU A 44 -6.86 -9.59 3.34
CA GLU A 44 -6.74 -10.97 2.84
C GLU A 44 -5.94 -11.87 3.78
N THR A 45 -4.68 -11.51 4.03
CA THR A 45 -3.74 -12.33 4.83
C THR A 45 -3.16 -11.58 6.02
N CYS A 46 -3.43 -10.28 6.13
CA CYS A 46 -3.00 -9.41 7.22
C CYS A 46 -4.18 -8.57 7.74
N THR A 47 -4.35 -8.50 9.05
CA THR A 47 -5.36 -7.64 9.70
C THR A 47 -4.83 -6.27 10.11
N GLY A 48 -3.56 -5.98 9.83
CA GLY A 48 -2.90 -4.73 10.18
C GLY A 48 -2.55 -4.56 11.67
N ALA A 49 -3.04 -5.42 12.57
CA ALA A 49 -2.95 -5.24 14.03
C ALA A 49 -1.52 -5.14 14.60
N LEU A 50 -0.51 -5.68 13.90
CA LEU A 50 0.91 -5.66 14.31
C LEU A 50 1.83 -5.20 13.16
N CYS A 51 1.28 -4.51 12.17
CA CYS A 51 2.02 -4.22 10.94
C CYS A 51 3.21 -3.28 11.23
N PRO A 52 4.46 -3.66 10.89
CA PRO A 52 5.63 -2.81 11.06
C PRO A 52 5.70 -1.68 10.02
N LEU A 53 4.81 -1.69 9.02
CA LEU A 53 4.68 -0.68 7.95
C LEU A 53 4.12 0.65 8.51
N PHE A 54 4.71 1.11 9.62
CA PHE A 54 4.44 2.36 10.30
C PHE A 54 3.21 2.30 11.19
N ALA A 55 3.19 3.17 12.20
CA ALA A 55 2.13 3.36 13.19
C ALA A 55 0.81 3.87 12.58
N LEU A 56 0.45 3.33 11.42
CA LEU A 56 -0.81 3.50 10.72
C LEU A 56 -1.90 2.84 11.55
N PRO A 57 -2.89 3.62 12.01
CA PRO A 57 -4.12 3.04 12.51
C PRO A 57 -4.75 2.17 11.42
N THR A 58 -5.34 1.04 11.81
CA THR A 58 -6.05 0.11 10.94
C THR A 58 -7.02 0.83 9.98
N GLU A 59 -7.73 1.84 10.47
CA GLU A 59 -8.66 2.66 9.66
C GLU A 59 -7.99 3.37 8.49
N GLN A 60 -6.73 3.79 8.62
CA GLN A 60 -6.01 4.45 7.53
C GLN A 60 -5.56 3.44 6.48
N MET A 61 -5.19 2.22 6.89
CA MET A 61 -4.87 1.14 5.96
C MET A 61 -6.07 0.77 5.09
N GLU A 62 -7.27 0.71 5.69
CA GLU A 62 -8.53 0.48 4.97
C GLU A 62 -8.79 1.54 3.93
N LYS A 63 -8.72 2.82 4.30
CA LYS A 63 -8.91 3.94 3.36
C LYS A 63 -7.93 3.88 2.20
N ASN A 64 -6.65 3.61 2.48
CA ASN A 64 -5.63 3.53 1.44
C ASN A 64 -5.93 2.40 0.44
N LEU A 65 -6.41 1.25 0.91
CA LEU A 65 -6.76 0.11 0.08
C LEU A 65 -8.03 0.36 -0.74
N ASP A 66 -9.06 0.95 -0.15
CA ASP A 66 -10.30 1.32 -0.85
C ASP A 66 -10.04 2.36 -1.95
N GLU A 67 -9.23 3.37 -1.66
CA GLU A 67 -8.82 4.37 -2.66
C GLU A 67 -8.05 3.73 -3.81
N TYR A 68 -7.15 2.78 -3.52
CA TYR A 68 -6.45 2.02 -4.54
C TYR A 68 -7.42 1.22 -5.43
N HIS A 69 -8.37 0.50 -4.84
CA HIS A 69 -9.34 -0.27 -5.61
C HIS A 69 -10.25 0.61 -6.47
N ARG A 70 -10.68 1.76 -5.95
CA ARG A 70 -11.44 2.75 -6.73
C ARG A 70 -10.61 3.28 -7.91
N ALA A 71 -9.38 3.71 -7.66
CA ALA A 71 -8.48 4.19 -8.70
C ALA A 71 -8.15 3.09 -9.75
N ALA A 72 -8.02 1.83 -9.33
CA ALA A 72 -7.78 0.70 -10.23
C ALA A 72 -9.03 0.28 -11.04
N ALA A 73 -10.24 0.61 -10.55
CA ALA A 73 -11.47 0.47 -11.32
C ALA A 73 -11.61 1.59 -12.36
N GLU A 74 -11.24 2.83 -11.99
CA GLU A 74 -11.27 4.00 -12.87
C GLU A 74 -10.15 3.99 -13.93
N GLY A 75 -8.95 3.50 -13.60
CA GLY A 75 -7.81 3.43 -14.53
C GLY A 75 -7.89 2.31 -15.58
N ARG A 76 -8.81 1.35 -15.41
CA ARG A 76 -9.03 0.27 -16.40
C ARG A 76 -9.71 0.73 -17.68
N THR A 77 -10.12 2.00 -17.79
CA THR A 77 -10.70 2.56 -19.02
C THR A 77 -9.69 3.17 -19.99
N GLU A 78 -8.40 3.25 -19.66
CA GLU A 78 -7.42 3.96 -20.51
C GLU A 78 -6.26 3.11 -21.09
N GLU A 79 -6.11 1.83 -20.76
CA GLU A 79 -4.96 1.00 -21.23
C GLU A 79 -5.34 -0.28 -22.02
N ASP A 80 -6.55 -0.38 -22.58
CA ASP A 80 -6.99 -1.53 -23.43
C ASP A 80 -7.22 -1.17 -24.93
N GLU A 81 -6.65 -0.06 -25.43
CA GLU A 81 -6.57 0.24 -26.88
C GLU A 81 -5.14 0.64 -27.30
N HIS A 82 -4.23 -0.32 -27.46
CA HIS A 82 -3.14 -0.23 -28.46
C HIS A 82 -2.62 -1.60 -28.90
#